data_AF-A0A932W2Z3-F1
#
_entry.id   AF-A0A932W2Z3-F1
#
_cell.length_a   1.000
_cell.length_b   1.000
_cell.length_c   1.000
_cell.angle_alpha   90.00
_cell.angle_beta   90.00
_cell.angle_gamma   90.00
#
_symmetry.space_group_name_H-M   'P 1'
#
loop_
_entity.id
_entity.type
_entity.pdbx_description
1 polymer ?
#
loop_
_entity_poly.entity_id
_entity_poly.type
_entity_poly.pdbx_seq_one_letter_code
_entity_poly.pdbx_strand_id
1 'polypeptide(L)'
;MMDPELQNEKRRYLDNEVLTLTIQGAHSTRGVPVYTDNRHSEPLKQFVRCRLPELGSKYRGGSVSDLKHIQNIEGLANDLTAHFHAILHGQKFRIGISQKLLNLYLKYQWVLGWIPEPPHCLFDFVVIRKLKLPQRISWTEMDSREDYLILVNAVRKIAQHAGLSIASWELREWSGPSGRGTTSK
;
A
#
# COMPACT_ATOMS: atom_id res chain seq x y z
N MET A 1 -13.95 -32.64 9.00
CA MET A 1 -13.31 -31.53 9.73
C MET A 1 -11.93 -31.35 9.13
N MET A 2 -11.56 -30.17 8.64
CA MET A 2 -10.24 -29.97 8.01
C MET A 2 -9.17 -29.91 9.10
N ASP A 3 -8.06 -30.61 8.89
CA ASP A 3 -6.90 -30.65 9.79
C ASP A 3 -6.40 -29.23 10.14
N PRO A 4 -6.33 -28.85 11.44
CA PRO A 4 -5.82 -27.55 11.88
C PRO A 4 -4.40 -27.22 11.38
N GLU A 5 -3.54 -28.22 11.19
CA GLU A 5 -2.19 -28.02 10.68
C GLU A 5 -2.23 -27.56 9.21
N LEU A 6 -2.99 -28.29 8.38
CA LEU A 6 -3.23 -27.91 6.98
C LEU A 6 -3.87 -26.52 6.83
N GLN A 7 -4.73 -26.10 7.76
CA GLN A 7 -5.29 -24.73 7.76
C GLN A 7 -4.21 -23.67 7.99
N ASN A 8 -3.30 -23.92 8.94
CA ASN A 8 -2.19 -23.01 9.21
C ASN A 8 -1.20 -22.94 8.04
N GLU A 9 -0.95 -24.07 7.37
CA GLU A 9 -0.14 -24.09 6.15
C GLU A 9 -0.76 -23.29 5.01
N LYS A 10 -2.06 -23.48 4.74
CA LYS A 10 -2.79 -22.71 3.73
C LYS A 10 -2.75 -21.21 4.03
N ARG A 11 -2.91 -20.83 5.29
CA ARG A 11 -2.82 -19.43 5.72
C ARG A 11 -1.43 -18.85 5.45
N ARG A 12 -0.38 -19.56 5.86
CA ARG A 12 1.02 -19.15 5.66
C ARG A 12 1.36 -19.00 4.18
N TYR A 13 0.90 -19.94 3.35
CA TYR A 13 1.06 -19.87 1.89
C TYR A 13 0.43 -18.60 1.33
N LEU A 14 -0.85 -18.34 1.65
CA LEU A 14 -1.54 -17.14 1.17
C LEU A 14 -0.90 -15.84 1.69
N ASP A 15 -0.47 -15.79 2.95
CA ASP A 15 0.24 -14.62 3.50
C ASP A 15 1.54 -14.34 2.71
N ASN A 16 2.28 -15.39 2.32
CA ASN A 16 3.49 -15.26 1.50
C ASN A 16 3.20 -14.73 0.08
N GLU A 17 2.12 -15.22 -0.55
CA GLU A 17 1.68 -14.73 -1.87
C GLU A 17 1.26 -13.26 -1.80
N VAL A 18 0.47 -12.89 -0.78
CA VAL A 18 0.05 -11.51 -0.53
C VAL A 18 1.25 -10.58 -0.35
N LEU A 19 2.25 -10.98 0.44
CA LEU A 19 3.47 -10.20 0.62
C LEU A 19 4.25 -10.05 -0.69
N THR A 20 4.36 -11.12 -1.47
CA THR A 20 5.05 -11.09 -2.77
C THR A 20 4.36 -10.12 -3.74
N LEU A 21 3.04 -10.22 -3.90
CA LEU A 21 2.25 -9.31 -4.73
C LEU A 21 2.33 -7.86 -4.24
N THR A 22 2.31 -7.66 -2.92
CA THR A 22 2.45 -6.33 -2.31
C THR A 22 3.78 -5.69 -2.66
N ILE A 23 4.89 -6.41 -2.45
CA ILE A 23 6.24 -5.92 -2.71
C ILE A 23 6.43 -5.63 -4.20
N GLN A 24 5.99 -6.54 -5.08
CA GLN A 24 6.05 -6.34 -6.53
C GLN A 24 5.24 -5.11 -6.96
N GLY A 25 4.00 -4.99 -6.49
CA GLY A 25 3.14 -3.86 -6.81
C GLY A 25 3.71 -2.52 -6.32
N ALA A 26 4.26 -2.47 -5.11
CA ALA A 26 4.81 -1.25 -4.55
C ALA A 26 6.15 -0.83 -5.19
N HIS A 27 7.01 -1.79 -5.54
CA HIS A 27 8.30 -1.50 -6.17
C HIS A 27 8.25 -1.39 -7.69
N SER A 28 7.09 -1.66 -8.31
CA SER A 28 6.84 -1.40 -9.73
C SER A 28 6.62 0.09 -9.98
N THR A 29 7.68 0.87 -9.80
CA THR A 29 7.70 2.32 -10.00
C THR A 29 8.03 2.64 -11.45
N ARG A 30 7.31 3.58 -12.07
CA ARG A 30 7.66 4.12 -13.41
C ARG A 30 8.41 5.43 -13.22
N GLY A 31 9.62 5.53 -13.76
CA GLY A 31 10.42 6.77 -13.76
C GLY A 31 11.36 6.92 -12.55
N VAL A 32 10.83 6.86 -11.33
CA VAL A 32 11.65 7.01 -10.11
C VAL A 32 11.89 5.65 -9.46
N PRO A 33 13.11 5.09 -9.50
CA PRO A 33 13.38 3.79 -8.93
C PRO A 33 13.38 3.84 -7.40
N VAL A 34 13.05 2.72 -6.77
CA VAL A 34 13.19 2.55 -5.30
C VAL A 34 14.66 2.45 -4.90
N TYR A 35 15.46 1.76 -5.71
CA TYR A 35 16.86 1.42 -5.41
C TYR A 35 17.82 2.18 -6.31
N THR A 36 19.01 2.47 -5.82
CA THR A 36 20.17 2.84 -6.66
C THR A 36 20.69 1.65 -7.45
N ASP A 37 20.75 0.48 -6.80
CA ASP A 37 21.09 -0.81 -7.39
C ASP A 37 20.18 -1.90 -6.82
N ASN A 38 19.41 -2.56 -7.70
CA ASN A 38 18.43 -3.56 -7.28
C ASN A 38 19.06 -4.92 -6.91
N ARG A 39 20.34 -5.17 -7.21
CA ARG A 39 21.04 -6.41 -6.86
C ARG A 39 21.12 -6.64 -5.34
N HIS A 40 21.07 -5.55 -4.58
CA HIS A 40 21.10 -5.56 -3.12
C HIS A 40 19.72 -5.36 -2.48
N SER A 41 18.63 -5.55 -3.24
CA SER A 41 17.27 -5.30 -2.76
C SER A 41 16.71 -6.40 -1.84
N GLU A 42 17.27 -7.61 -1.86
CA GLU A 42 16.66 -8.74 -1.14
C GLU A 42 16.62 -8.57 0.39
N PRO A 43 17.67 -8.07 1.06
CA PRO A 43 17.59 -7.75 2.50
C PRO A 43 16.44 -6.80 2.85
N LEU A 44 16.20 -5.77 2.02
CA LEU A 44 15.08 -4.86 2.22
C LEU A 44 13.74 -5.58 2.05
N LYS A 45 13.59 -6.37 0.98
CA LYS A 45 12.34 -7.13 0.75
C LYS A 45 12.07 -8.10 1.90
N GLN A 46 13.10 -8.75 2.43
CA GLN A 46 12.96 -9.63 3.58
C GLN A 46 12.55 -8.85 4.84
N PHE A 47 13.12 -7.67 5.07
CA PHE A 47 12.68 -6.79 6.14
C PHE A 47 11.21 -6.39 6.00
N VAL A 48 10.77 -6.03 4.78
CA VAL A 48 9.36 -5.72 4.50
C VAL A 48 8.45 -6.93 4.77
N ARG A 49 8.87 -8.15 4.43
CA ARG A 49 8.12 -9.39 4.71
C ARG A 49 7.92 -9.65 6.19
N CYS A 50 8.87 -9.25 7.05
CA CYS A 50 8.69 -9.33 8.50
C CYS A 50 7.86 -8.16 9.03
N ARG A 51 8.11 -6.94 8.53
CA ARG A 51 7.55 -5.71 9.08
C ARG A 51 6.07 -5.50 8.75
N LEU A 52 5.61 -5.87 7.55
CA LEU A 52 4.22 -5.67 7.14
C LEU A 52 3.24 -6.49 7.98
N PRO A 53 3.45 -7.79 8.26
CA PRO A 53 2.58 -8.55 9.15
C PRO A 53 2.50 -7.98 10.57
N GLU A 54 3.62 -7.52 11.13
CA GLU A 54 3.64 -6.85 12.44
C GLU A 54 2.76 -5.59 12.43
N LEU A 55 2.89 -4.74 11.41
CA LEU A 55 2.05 -3.56 11.26
C LEU A 55 0.58 -3.93 11.02
N GLY A 56 0.31 -4.94 10.19
CA GLY A 56 -1.03 -5.41 9.87
C GLY A 56 -1.78 -5.96 11.08
N SER A 57 -1.08 -6.58 12.03
CA SER A 57 -1.69 -7.06 13.28
C SER A 57 -2.44 -5.95 14.03
N LYS A 58 -1.98 -4.70 13.93
CA LYS A 58 -2.59 -3.52 14.57
C LYS A 58 -3.95 -3.14 13.98
N TYR A 59 -4.31 -3.68 12.81
CA TYR A 59 -5.57 -3.43 12.12
C TYR A 59 -6.63 -4.50 12.40
N ARG A 60 -6.27 -5.63 13.05
CA ARG A 60 -7.20 -6.75 13.30
C ARG A 60 -8.38 -6.38 14.20
N GLY A 61 -8.18 -5.47 15.15
CA GLY A 61 -9.22 -5.02 16.09
C GLY A 61 -10.27 -4.07 15.50
N GLY A 62 -10.07 -3.60 14.26
CA GLY A 62 -10.88 -2.52 13.67
C GLY A 62 -10.60 -1.15 14.31
N SER A 63 -10.98 -0.07 13.62
CA SER A 63 -10.90 1.32 14.13
C SER A 63 -9.49 1.92 14.26
N VAL A 64 -8.66 1.81 13.23
CA VAL A 64 -7.43 2.62 13.12
C VAL A 64 -7.77 3.99 12.53
N SER A 65 -7.49 5.08 13.26
CA SER A 65 -7.74 6.45 12.79
C SER A 65 -6.79 6.86 11.66
N ASP A 66 -7.20 7.86 10.86
CA ASP A 66 -6.35 8.49 9.83
C ASP A 66 -4.97 8.84 10.38
N LEU A 67 -4.92 9.54 11.52
CA LEU A 67 -3.68 9.98 12.14
C LEU A 67 -2.78 8.79 12.47
N LYS A 68 -3.34 7.74 13.07
CA LYS A 68 -2.56 6.56 13.44
C LYS A 68 -2.08 5.78 12.22
N HIS A 69 -2.91 5.69 11.19
CA HIS A 69 -2.57 5.05 9.94
C HIS A 69 -1.43 5.80 9.22
N ILE A 70 -1.49 7.12 9.14
CA ILE A 70 -0.43 7.98 8.59
C ILE A 70 0.88 7.79 9.38
N GLN A 71 0.82 7.79 10.71
CA GLN A 71 1.99 7.51 11.55
C GLN A 71 2.60 6.13 11.27
N ASN A 72 1.79 5.11 11.00
CA ASN A 72 2.29 3.78 10.64
C ASN A 72 3.00 3.81 9.27
N ILE A 73 2.51 4.58 8.31
CA ILE A 73 3.13 4.77 6.99
C ILE A 73 4.49 5.47 7.12
N GLU A 74 4.53 6.59 7.85
CA GLU A 74 5.75 7.34 8.09
C GLU A 74 6.77 6.52 8.87
N GLY A 75 6.31 5.79 9.90
CA GLY A 75 7.13 4.85 10.65
C GLY A 75 7.77 3.81 9.73
N LEU A 76 7.00 3.21 8.82
CA LEU A 76 7.54 2.26 7.83
C LEU A 76 8.58 2.91 6.90
N ALA A 77 8.33 4.14 6.42
CA ALA A 77 9.28 4.89 5.60
C ALA A 77 10.60 5.17 6.35
N ASN A 78 10.49 5.60 7.61
CA ASN A 78 11.63 5.91 8.45
C ASN A 78 12.43 4.66 8.81
N ASP A 79 11.76 3.56 9.19
CA ASP A 79 12.39 2.27 9.50
C ASP A 79 13.21 1.78 8.30
N LEU A 80 12.62 1.79 7.09
CA LEU A 80 13.30 1.36 5.87
C LEU A 80 14.45 2.28 5.50
N THR A 81 14.28 3.60 5.66
CA THR A 81 15.35 4.56 5.42
C THR A 81 16.53 4.31 6.36
N ALA A 82 16.28 4.18 7.66
CA ALA A 82 17.34 3.99 8.66
C ALA A 82 18.20 2.76 8.36
N HIS A 83 17.57 1.63 8.00
CA HIS A 83 18.28 0.37 7.77
C HIS A 83 18.91 0.26 6.37
N PHE A 84 18.36 0.94 5.35
CA PHE A 84 18.70 0.67 3.96
C PHE A 84 19.09 1.91 3.14
N HIS A 85 19.23 3.10 3.74
CA HIS A 85 19.54 4.35 3.01
C HIS A 85 20.64 4.20 1.94
N ALA A 86 21.70 3.42 2.20
CA ALA A 86 22.81 3.21 1.26
C ALA A 86 22.40 2.62 -0.10
N ILE A 87 21.32 1.83 -0.16
CA ILE A 87 20.83 1.20 -1.41
C ILE A 87 19.61 1.91 -2.00
N LEU A 88 19.08 2.94 -1.33
CA LEU A 88 17.87 3.63 -1.71
C LEU A 88 18.16 4.80 -2.64
N HIS A 89 17.32 4.96 -3.67
CA HIS A 89 17.40 6.13 -4.52
C HIS A 89 17.15 7.40 -3.69
N GLY A 90 18.08 8.36 -3.75
CA GLY A 90 18.02 9.56 -2.90
C GLY A 90 18.21 9.28 -1.41
N GLN A 91 18.77 8.11 -1.05
CA GLN A 91 19.05 7.68 0.31
C GLN A 91 17.82 7.64 1.23
N LYS A 92 16.63 7.55 0.66
CA LYS A 92 15.37 7.66 1.40
C LYS A 92 14.33 6.69 0.87
N PHE A 93 13.63 6.04 1.79
CA PHE A 93 12.44 5.29 1.47
C PHE A 93 11.24 6.23 1.56
N ARG A 94 10.60 6.49 0.42
CA ARG A 94 9.62 7.57 0.31
C ARG A 94 8.27 7.21 0.92
N ILE A 95 7.58 8.19 1.50
CA ILE A 95 6.24 8.03 2.09
C ILE A 95 5.27 7.42 1.08
N GLY A 96 5.34 7.87 -0.18
CA GLY A 96 4.46 7.37 -1.22
C GLY A 96 4.68 5.89 -1.61
N ILE A 97 5.88 5.35 -1.40
CA ILE A 97 6.14 3.92 -1.57
C ILE A 97 5.65 3.15 -0.33
N SER A 98 5.90 3.69 0.87
CA SER A 98 5.45 3.09 2.13
C SER A 98 3.93 2.98 2.25
N GLN A 99 3.18 4.01 1.84
CA GLN A 99 1.72 3.94 1.82
C GLN A 99 1.23 2.87 0.85
N LYS A 100 1.92 2.69 -0.29
CA LYS A 100 1.53 1.67 -1.26
C LYS A 100 1.77 0.27 -0.70
N LEU A 101 2.90 0.04 -0.04
CA LEU A 101 3.19 -1.23 0.65
C LEU A 101 2.11 -1.55 1.70
N LEU A 102 1.87 -0.62 2.63
CA LEU A 102 0.93 -0.88 3.72
C LEU A 102 -0.50 -1.01 3.22
N ASN A 103 -0.96 -0.11 2.34
CA ASN A 103 -2.37 -0.06 1.96
C ASN A 103 -2.74 -1.19 1.00
N LEU A 104 -1.81 -1.62 0.14
CA LEU A 104 -2.01 -2.80 -0.70
C LEU A 104 -2.03 -4.09 0.14
N TYR A 105 -1.12 -4.21 1.12
CA TYR A 105 -1.13 -5.33 2.06
C TYR A 105 -2.46 -5.42 2.83
N LEU A 106 -2.91 -4.30 3.40
CA LEU A 106 -4.17 -4.24 4.14
C LEU A 106 -5.38 -4.52 3.24
N LYS A 107 -5.39 -4.05 1.99
CA LYS A 107 -6.41 -4.39 1.00
C LYS A 107 -6.52 -5.90 0.79
N TYR A 108 -5.40 -6.59 0.59
CA TYR A 108 -5.42 -8.04 0.44
C TYR A 108 -5.93 -8.75 1.69
N GLN A 109 -5.45 -8.35 2.87
CA GLN A 109 -5.91 -8.92 4.15
C GLN A 109 -7.42 -8.71 4.33
N TRP A 110 -7.96 -7.55 3.94
CA TRP A 110 -9.39 -7.26 4.00
C TRP A 110 -10.21 -8.08 3.00
N VAL A 111 -9.79 -8.13 1.73
CA VAL A 111 -10.47 -8.91 0.69
C VAL A 111 -10.48 -10.41 1.00
N LEU A 112 -9.45 -10.92 1.70
CA LEU A 112 -9.39 -12.29 2.20
C LEU A 112 -10.22 -12.52 3.48
N GLY A 113 -10.87 -11.48 4.02
CA GLY A 113 -11.69 -11.56 5.22
C GLY A 113 -10.90 -11.68 6.52
N TRP A 114 -9.61 -11.35 6.52
CA TRP A 114 -8.72 -11.53 7.68
C TRP A 114 -8.63 -10.32 8.60
N ILE A 115 -8.94 -9.13 8.08
CA ILE A 115 -9.07 -7.90 8.86
C ILE A 115 -10.35 -7.15 8.45
N PRO A 116 -10.87 -6.26 9.32
CA PRO A 116 -11.89 -5.29 8.93
C PRO A 116 -11.41 -4.34 7.82
N GLU A 117 -12.34 -3.57 7.27
CA GLU A 117 -12.05 -2.59 6.23
C GLU A 117 -10.95 -1.60 6.66
N PRO A 118 -9.91 -1.39 5.83
CA PRO A 118 -8.83 -0.47 6.16
C PRO A 118 -9.29 0.99 6.04
N PRO A 119 -8.68 1.92 6.80
CA PRO A 119 -9.11 3.32 6.82
C PRO A 119 -8.88 4.02 5.48
N HIS A 120 -7.80 3.70 4.77
CA HIS A 120 -7.41 4.30 3.50
C HIS A 120 -7.25 3.24 2.40
N CYS A 121 -7.38 3.66 1.15
CA CYS A 121 -6.98 2.89 -0.02
C CYS A 121 -5.49 3.11 -0.37
N LEU A 122 -4.97 2.33 -1.31
CA LEU A 122 -3.65 2.61 -1.88
C LEU A 122 -3.74 3.77 -2.89
N PHE A 123 -2.74 4.65 -2.90
CA PHE A 123 -2.63 5.71 -3.88
C PHE A 123 -1.52 5.38 -4.87
N ASP A 124 -1.89 4.88 -6.04
CA ASP A 124 -0.98 4.65 -7.14
C ASP A 124 -1.28 5.57 -8.33
N PHE A 125 -0.62 5.32 -9.46
CA PHE A 125 -0.83 6.10 -10.67
C PHE A 125 -2.30 6.09 -11.13
N VAL A 126 -2.97 4.94 -11.04
CA VAL A 126 -4.35 4.76 -11.53
C VAL A 126 -5.31 5.54 -10.64
N VAL A 127 -5.18 5.37 -9.32
CA VAL A 127 -6.03 6.06 -8.33
C VAL A 127 -5.81 7.57 -8.41
N ILE A 128 -4.55 8.04 -8.39
CA ILE A 128 -4.24 9.48 -8.41
C ILE A 128 -4.76 10.14 -9.70
N ARG A 129 -4.64 9.48 -10.86
CA ARG A 129 -5.13 10.02 -12.14
C ARG A 129 -6.65 10.25 -12.14
N LYS A 130 -7.42 9.42 -11.41
CA LYS A 130 -8.87 9.57 -11.30
C LYS A 130 -9.28 10.79 -10.45
N LEU A 131 -8.39 11.30 -9.61
CA LEU A 131 -8.70 12.43 -8.70
C LEU A 131 -8.74 13.79 -9.41
N LYS A 132 -8.17 13.91 -10.62
CA LYS A 132 -8.12 15.15 -11.41
C LYS A 132 -7.66 16.36 -10.57
N LEU A 133 -6.62 16.17 -9.76
CA LEU A 133 -6.09 17.21 -8.88
C LEU A 133 -5.50 18.37 -9.72
N PRO A 134 -5.61 19.62 -9.23
CA PRO A 134 -5.01 20.77 -9.90
C PRO A 134 -3.48 20.72 -9.86
N GLN A 135 -2.92 20.10 -8.84
CA GLN A 135 -1.48 19.89 -8.67
C GLN A 135 -1.10 18.44 -8.97
N ARG A 136 0.08 18.25 -9.55
CA ARG A 136 0.64 16.93 -9.82
C ARG A 136 1.26 16.37 -8.54
N ILE A 137 0.67 15.31 -8.00
CA ILE A 137 1.25 14.52 -6.90
C ILE A 137 1.68 13.16 -7.46
N SER A 138 2.95 12.82 -7.25
CA SER A 138 3.55 11.58 -7.73
C SER A 138 3.82 10.65 -6.55
N TRP A 139 3.11 9.51 -6.47
CA TRP A 139 3.30 8.57 -5.36
C TRP A 139 4.72 8.00 -5.28
N THR A 140 5.49 8.01 -6.37
CA THR A 140 6.88 7.54 -6.36
C THR A 140 7.87 8.59 -5.87
N GLU A 141 7.46 9.84 -5.73
CA GLU A 141 8.30 10.97 -5.29
C GLU A 141 7.78 11.63 -4.00
N MET A 142 6.58 11.24 -3.57
CA MET A 142 5.89 11.82 -2.42
C MET A 142 6.62 11.50 -1.11
N ASP A 143 6.99 12.57 -0.41
CA ASP A 143 7.80 12.54 0.80
C ASP A 143 7.23 13.34 1.98
N SER A 144 6.04 13.91 1.80
CA SER A 144 5.36 14.73 2.80
C SER A 144 4.04 14.09 3.24
N ARG A 145 3.65 14.36 4.49
CA ARG A 145 2.34 14.00 5.03
C ARG A 145 1.24 14.82 4.34
N GLU A 146 1.55 16.05 4.02
CA GLU A 146 0.65 17.04 3.45
C GLU A 146 0.15 16.58 2.08
N ASP A 147 1.07 16.13 1.21
CA ASP A 147 0.70 15.57 -0.10
C ASP A 147 -0.19 14.33 0.05
N TYR A 148 0.14 13.45 1.00
CA TYR A 148 -0.66 12.27 1.27
C TYR A 148 -2.08 12.63 1.74
N LEU A 149 -2.21 13.62 2.62
CA LEU A 149 -3.51 14.11 3.09
C LEU A 149 -4.34 14.75 1.97
N ILE A 150 -3.71 15.43 1.01
CA ILE A 150 -4.42 15.95 -0.17
C ILE A 150 -5.06 14.80 -0.96
N LEU A 151 -4.33 13.70 -1.16
CA LEU A 151 -4.87 12.51 -1.83
C LEU A 151 -6.02 11.88 -1.05
N VAL A 152 -5.85 11.69 0.27
CA VAL A 152 -6.87 11.13 1.16
C VAL A 152 -8.15 11.95 1.10
N ASN A 153 -8.04 13.27 1.25
CA ASN A 153 -9.20 14.16 1.25
C ASN A 153 -9.89 14.22 -0.11
N ALA A 154 -9.14 14.15 -1.20
CA ALA A 154 -9.71 14.11 -2.55
C ALA A 154 -10.51 12.82 -2.80
N VAL A 155 -9.96 11.65 -2.48
CA VAL A 155 -10.72 10.39 -2.59
C VAL A 155 -11.90 10.37 -1.63
N ARG A 156 -11.73 10.85 -0.40
CA ARG A 156 -12.82 10.92 0.59
C ARG A 156 -14.03 11.64 0.04
N LYS A 157 -13.84 12.80 -0.59
CA LYS A 157 -14.92 13.54 -1.23
C LYS A 157 -15.60 12.71 -2.32
N ILE A 158 -14.83 12.10 -3.23
CA ILE A 158 -15.38 11.28 -4.32
C ILE A 158 -16.18 10.09 -3.77
N ALA A 159 -15.61 9.36 -2.81
CA ALA A 159 -16.22 8.19 -2.19
C ALA A 159 -17.52 8.57 -1.45
N GLN A 160 -17.52 9.69 -0.72
CA GLN A 160 -18.72 10.21 -0.04
C GLN A 160 -19.86 10.51 -1.01
N HIS A 161 -19.58 11.11 -2.18
CA HIS A 161 -20.61 11.34 -3.21
C HIS A 161 -21.18 10.03 -3.76
N ALA A 162 -20.40 8.95 -3.74
CA ALA A 162 -20.85 7.62 -4.15
C ALA A 162 -21.50 6.80 -3.01
N GLY A 163 -21.58 7.35 -1.79
CA GLY A 163 -22.06 6.63 -0.60
C GLY A 163 -21.12 5.50 -0.16
N LEU A 164 -19.81 5.64 -0.40
CA LEU A 164 -18.79 4.64 -0.12
C LEU A 164 -17.72 5.18 0.84
N SER A 165 -17.03 4.27 1.49
CA SER A 165 -15.73 4.55 2.12
C SER A 165 -14.64 4.72 1.03
N ILE A 166 -13.48 5.24 1.43
CA ILE A 166 -12.30 5.36 0.56
C ILE A 166 -11.85 3.98 0.04
N ALA A 167 -11.77 2.97 0.92
CA ALA A 167 -11.31 1.63 0.57
C ALA A 167 -12.31 0.90 -0.36
N SER A 168 -13.61 0.98 -0.07
CA SER A 168 -14.66 0.40 -0.90
C SER A 168 -14.77 1.07 -2.27
N TRP A 169 -14.60 2.39 -2.34
CA TRP A 169 -14.57 3.11 -3.62
C TRP A 169 -13.42 2.60 -4.50
N GLU A 170 -12.20 2.54 -3.96
CA GLU A 170 -11.05 2.06 -4.73
C GLU A 170 -11.24 0.61 -5.19
N LEU A 171 -11.76 -0.27 -4.33
CA LEU A 171 -12.01 -1.67 -4.70
C LEU A 171 -12.96 -1.76 -5.90
N ARG A 172 -14.05 -0.98 -5.91
CA ARG A 172 -15.00 -0.94 -7.04
C ARG A 172 -14.37 -0.41 -8.32
N GLU A 173 -13.53 0.62 -8.24
CA GLU A 173 -12.82 1.16 -9.40
C GLU A 173 -11.91 0.12 -10.06
N TRP A 174 -11.37 -0.83 -9.31
CA TRP A 174 -10.58 -1.95 -9.83
C TRP A 174 -11.42 -3.13 -10.32
N SER A 175 -12.59 -3.39 -9.70
CA SER A 175 -13.47 -4.47 -10.13
C SER A 175 -14.34 -4.11 -11.35
N GLY A 176 -14.47 -2.82 -11.67
CA GLY A 176 -15.22 -2.33 -12.81
C GLY A 176 -14.52 -2.57 -14.17
N PRO A 177 -15.21 -2.31 -15.30
CA PRO A 177 -14.65 -2.47 -16.66
C PRO A 177 -13.35 -1.70 -16.90
N SER A 178 -13.14 -0.62 -16.14
CA SER A 178 -11.98 0.28 -16.18
C SER A 178 -10.76 -0.20 -15.36
N GLY A 179 -10.89 -1.25 -14.53
CA GLY A 179 -9.77 -1.89 -13.82
C GLY A 179 -9.02 -2.93 -14.65
N ARG A 180 -9.64 -3.41 -15.74
CA ARG A 180 -8.91 -4.04 -16.84
C ARG A 180 -8.26 -2.91 -17.62
N GLY A 181 -6.97 -2.69 -17.38
CA GLY A 181 -6.22 -1.64 -18.06
C GLY A 181 -6.56 -1.61 -19.54
N THR A 182 -7.17 -0.53 -19.99
CA THR A 182 -7.11 -0.17 -21.41
C THR A 182 -5.65 0.13 -21.68
N THR A 183 -4.92 -0.88 -22.16
CA THR A 183 -3.79 -0.67 -23.06
C THR A 183 -4.35 -0.02 -24.31
N SER A 184 -4.63 1.27 -24.25
CA SER A 184 -4.72 2.07 -25.46
C SER A 184 -3.30 2.20 -25.99
N LYS A 185 -3.15 1.70 -27.22
CA LYS A 185 -1.98 1.65 -28.09
C LYS A 185 -1.08 2.87 -28.01
#